data_AF-A0A139X188-F1
#
_entry.id   AF-A0A139X188-F1
#
_cell.length_a   1.000
_cell.length_b   1.000
_cell.length_c   1.000
_cell.angle_alpha   90.00
_cell.angle_beta   90.00
_cell.angle_gamma   90.00
#
_symmetry.space_group_name_H-M   'P 1'
#
loop_
_entity.id
_entity.type
_entity.pdbx_description
1 polymer ?
#
loop_
_entity_poly.entity_id
_entity_poly.type
_entity_poly.pdbx_seq_one_letter_code
_entity_poly.pdbx_strand_id
1 'polypeptide(L)'
;MPDQIRNAESALQVWRGIDADKIEDLEETVEFLLEQIEGWKLEMRNKNYELQEIKQELSYSNQELCTALNLKQLTINEAIELAKKLLASDKPTEDVLLELLLAIYRAW
;
A
#
# COMPACT_ATOMS: atom_id res chain seq x y z
N MET A 1 -52.06 -46.40 3.26
CA MET A 1 -51.67 -45.31 2.33
C MET A 1 -51.64 -43.92 2.99
N PRO A 2 -52.56 -43.51 3.88
CA PRO A 2 -52.51 -42.17 4.50
C PRO A 2 -51.26 -41.92 5.35
N ASP A 3 -50.80 -42.93 6.10
CA ASP A 3 -49.63 -42.79 6.98
C ASP A 3 -48.30 -42.59 6.24
N GLN A 4 -48.18 -43.12 5.02
CA GLN A 4 -47.00 -42.94 4.18
C GLN A 4 -46.92 -41.52 3.61
N ILE A 5 -48.07 -40.93 3.26
CA ILE A 5 -48.16 -39.54 2.79
C ILE A 5 -47.81 -38.58 3.93
N ARG A 6 -48.38 -38.78 5.13
CA ARG A 6 -48.06 -37.97 6.32
C ARG A 6 -46.57 -38.02 6.69
N ASN A 7 -45.95 -39.19 6.55
CA ASN A 7 -44.51 -39.35 6.82
C ASN A 7 -43.64 -38.60 5.79
N ALA A 8 -44.02 -38.64 4.52
CA ALA A 8 -43.32 -37.90 3.47
C ALA A 8 -43.45 -36.38 3.64
N GLU A 9 -44.62 -35.87 4.03
CA GLU A 9 -44.84 -34.45 4.33
C GLU A 9 -44.01 -33.98 5.54
N SER A 10 -43.94 -34.79 6.59
CA SER A 10 -43.13 -34.50 7.77
C SER A 10 -41.64 -34.44 7.43
N ALA A 11 -41.15 -35.38 6.61
CA ALA A 11 -39.77 -35.38 6.14
C ALA A 11 -39.45 -34.13 5.30
N LEU A 12 -40.34 -33.72 4.40
CA LEU A 12 -40.16 -32.52 3.59
C LEU A 12 -40.11 -31.23 4.42
N GLN A 13 -40.88 -31.13 5.50
CA GLN A 13 -40.80 -29.98 6.42
C GLN A 13 -39.45 -29.92 7.14
N VAL A 14 -38.92 -31.07 7.59
CA VAL A 14 -37.60 -31.14 8.23
C VAL A 14 -36.49 -30.72 7.27
N TRP A 15 -36.50 -31.20 6.02
CA TRP A 15 -35.52 -30.79 5.01
C TRP A 15 -35.58 -29.30 4.68
N ARG A 16 -36.79 -28.74 4.57
CA ARG A 16 -36.97 -27.28 4.37
C ARG A 16 -36.45 -26.46 5.56
N GLY A 17 -36.61 -26.95 6.78
CA GLY A 17 -36.03 -26.32 7.98
C GLY A 17 -34.51 -26.29 7.92
N ILE A 18 -33.89 -27.44 7.61
CA ILE A 18 -32.42 -27.56 7.47
C ILE A 18 -31.87 -26.64 6.37
N ASP A 19 -32.60 -26.49 5.26
CA ASP A 19 -32.20 -25.59 4.18
C ASP A 19 -32.37 -24.11 4.56
N ALA A 20 -33.37 -23.77 5.39
CA ALA A 20 -33.55 -22.42 5.91
C ALA A 20 -32.45 -22.03 6.90
N ASP A 21 -32.12 -22.92 7.86
CA ASP A 21 -31.06 -22.67 8.85
C ASP A 21 -29.70 -22.45 8.15
N LYS A 22 -29.40 -23.22 7.09
CA LYS A 22 -28.18 -23.03 6.29
C LYS A 22 -28.17 -21.71 5.52
N ILE A 23 -29.33 -21.24 5.07
CA ILE A 23 -29.43 -19.94 4.38
C ILE A 23 -29.17 -18.83 5.39
N GLU A 24 -29.75 -18.91 6.58
CA GLU A 24 -29.53 -17.95 7.67
C GLU A 24 -28.04 -17.88 8.08
N ASP A 25 -27.38 -19.02 8.30
CA ASP A 25 -25.94 -19.09 8.59
C ASP A 25 -25.08 -18.43 7.49
N LEU A 26 -25.48 -18.60 6.21
CA LEU A 26 -24.79 -17.99 5.08
C LEU A 26 -25.04 -16.48 5.01
N GLU A 27 -26.25 -16.02 5.31
CA GLU A 27 -26.60 -14.61 5.37
C GLU A 27 -25.80 -13.89 6.47
N GLU A 28 -25.73 -14.46 7.68
CA GLU A 28 -24.91 -13.94 8.78
C GLU A 28 -23.42 -13.89 8.39
N THR A 29 -22.92 -14.95 7.74
CA THR A 29 -21.52 -14.99 7.26
C THR A 29 -21.26 -13.90 6.23
N VAL A 30 -22.19 -13.67 5.30
CA VAL A 30 -22.07 -12.63 4.28
C VAL A 30 -22.07 -11.25 4.92
N GLU A 31 -22.97 -10.99 5.88
CA GLU A 31 -23.04 -9.72 6.61
C GLU A 31 -21.73 -9.44 7.36
N PHE A 32 -21.23 -10.43 8.11
CA PHE A 32 -19.94 -10.32 8.80
C PHE A 32 -18.76 -10.04 7.84
N LEU A 33 -18.73 -10.69 6.69
CA LEU A 33 -17.69 -10.46 5.68
C LEU A 33 -17.81 -9.06 5.05
N LEU A 34 -19.02 -8.55 4.84
CA LEU A 34 -19.25 -7.21 4.33
C LEU A 34 -18.75 -6.15 5.31
N GLU A 35 -19.05 -6.29 6.61
CA GLU A 35 -18.54 -5.40 7.65
C GLU A 35 -17.00 -5.38 7.68
N GLN A 36 -16.35 -6.56 7.57
CA GLN A 36 -14.89 -6.62 7.49
C GLN A 36 -14.33 -5.93 6.24
N ILE A 37 -14.97 -6.12 5.08
CA ILE A 37 -14.57 -5.45 3.83
C ILE A 37 -14.68 -3.93 3.97
N GLU A 38 -15.74 -3.44 4.60
CA GLU A 38 -15.92 -2.01 4.85
C GLU A 38 -14.86 -1.45 5.81
N GLY A 39 -14.56 -2.19 6.88
CA GLY A 39 -13.47 -1.88 7.80
C GLY A 39 -12.12 -1.76 7.09
N TRP A 40 -11.75 -2.76 6.28
CA TRP A 40 -10.49 -2.74 5.51
C TRP A 40 -10.45 -1.61 4.48
N LYS A 41 -11.58 -1.31 3.82
CA LYS A 41 -11.66 -0.17 2.89
C LYS A 41 -11.39 1.15 3.61
N LEU A 42 -11.94 1.34 4.80
CA LEU A 42 -11.70 2.54 5.60
C LEU A 42 -10.23 2.63 6.04
N GLU A 43 -9.68 1.53 6.56
CA GLU A 43 -8.27 1.48 6.97
C GLU A 43 -7.32 1.79 5.81
N MET A 44 -7.56 1.21 4.63
CA MET A 44 -6.77 1.48 3.44
C MET A 44 -6.82 2.94 2.99
N ARG A 45 -7.98 3.59 3.11
CA ARG A 45 -8.11 5.03 2.83
C ARG A 45 -7.29 5.86 3.81
N ASN A 46 -7.35 5.55 5.10
CA ASN A 46 -6.59 6.26 6.13
C ASN A 46 -5.08 6.10 5.92
N LYS A 47 -4.59 4.88 5.71
CA LYS A 47 -3.17 4.63 5.40
C LYS A 47 -2.71 5.34 4.14
N ASN A 48 -3.56 5.40 3.11
CA ASN A 48 -3.23 6.13 1.89
C ASN A 48 -3.15 7.64 2.15
N TYR A 49 -4.03 8.19 2.99
CA TYR A 49 -3.97 9.59 3.39
C TYR A 49 -2.67 9.90 4.16
N GLU A 50 -2.33 9.12 5.17
CA GLU A 50 -1.06 9.23 5.92
C GLU A 50 0.15 9.16 4.99
N LEU A 51 0.14 8.24 4.02
CA LEU A 51 1.22 8.11 3.05
C LEU A 51 1.38 9.37 2.17
N GLN A 52 0.27 10.03 1.80
CA GLN A 52 0.33 11.27 1.03
C GLN A 52 0.88 12.43 1.87
N GLU A 53 0.48 12.54 3.14
CA GLU A 53 1.04 13.54 4.06
C GLU A 53 2.56 13.34 4.22
N ILE A 54 3.01 12.12 4.51
CA ILE A 54 4.44 11.82 4.64
C ILE A 54 5.21 12.15 3.36
N LYS A 55 4.65 11.82 2.18
CA LYS A 55 5.29 12.16 0.90
C LYS A 55 5.41 13.67 0.71
N GLN A 56 4.39 14.42 1.11
CA GLN A 56 4.39 15.87 1.01
C GLN A 56 5.40 16.50 1.97
N GLU A 57 5.45 16.03 3.23
CA GLU A 57 6.43 16.47 4.23
C GLU A 57 7.87 16.17 3.79
N LEU A 58 8.11 14.98 3.24
CA LEU A 58 9.42 14.60 2.71
C LEU A 58 9.83 15.48 1.54
N SER A 59 8.92 15.73 0.60
CA SER A 59 9.16 16.62 -0.54
C SER A 59 9.52 18.03 -0.09
N TYR A 60 8.76 18.58 0.86
CA TYR A 60 9.02 19.90 1.43
C TYR A 60 10.36 19.96 2.15
N SER A 61 10.64 18.99 3.01
CA SER A 61 11.91 18.91 3.76
C SER A 61 13.10 18.77 2.83
N ASN A 62 12.99 17.97 1.77
CA ASN A 62 14.03 17.86 0.74
C ASN A 62 14.23 19.19 0.00
N GLN A 63 13.16 19.92 -0.31
CA GLN A 63 13.25 21.21 -0.95
C GLN A 63 13.93 22.25 -0.03
N GLU A 64 13.60 22.26 1.26
CA GLU A 64 14.26 23.10 2.26
C GLU A 64 15.75 22.77 2.38
N LEU A 65 16.11 21.48 2.46
CA LEU A 65 17.49 21.02 2.51
C LEU A 65 18.27 21.42 1.26
N CYS A 66 17.71 21.20 0.07
CA CYS A 66 18.32 21.60 -1.20
C CYS A 66 18.55 23.11 -1.26
N THR A 67 17.59 23.91 -0.76
CA THR A 67 17.69 25.36 -0.69
C THR A 67 18.78 25.80 0.30
N ALA A 68 18.78 25.25 1.52
CA ALA A 68 19.73 25.58 2.58
C ALA A 68 21.18 25.26 2.17
N LEU A 69 21.37 24.19 1.38
CA LEU A 69 22.67 23.73 0.91
C LEU A 69 23.07 24.34 -0.46
N ASN A 70 22.28 25.26 -1.03
CA ASN A 70 22.48 25.83 -2.37
C ASN A 70 22.69 24.76 -3.47
N LEU A 71 22.01 23.63 -3.31
CA LEU A 71 22.12 22.47 -4.20
C LEU A 71 21.21 22.70 -5.41
N LYS A 72 21.80 23.05 -6.56
CA LYS A 72 21.08 22.96 -7.84
C LYS A 72 20.81 21.49 -8.15
N GLN A 73 19.56 21.14 -8.42
CA GLN A 73 19.18 19.77 -8.76
C GLN A 73 19.89 19.33 -10.05
N LEU A 74 20.61 18.21 -9.97
CA LEU A 74 21.26 17.58 -11.12
C LEU A 74 20.36 16.44 -11.59
N THR A 75 20.19 16.32 -12.90
CA THR A 75 19.56 15.13 -13.47
C THR A 75 20.46 13.90 -13.25
N ILE A 76 19.87 12.70 -13.27
CA ILE A 76 20.63 11.43 -13.15
C ILE A 76 21.74 11.36 -14.20
N ASN A 77 21.50 11.83 -15.43
CA ASN A 77 22.51 11.86 -16.49
C ASN A 77 23.67 12.81 -16.16
N GLU A 78 23.38 13.98 -15.60
CA GLU A 78 24.40 14.93 -15.17
C GLU A 78 25.17 14.40 -13.94
N ALA A 79 24.52 13.69 -13.03
CA ALA A 79 25.17 13.02 -11.91
C ALA A 79 26.10 11.90 -12.37
N ILE A 80 25.69 11.10 -13.37
CA ILE A 80 26.52 10.05 -13.98
C ILE A 80 27.74 10.65 -14.69
N GLU A 81 27.57 11.74 -15.44
CA GLU A 81 28.69 12.40 -16.11
C GLU A 81 29.65 13.07 -15.11
N LEU A 82 29.12 13.62 -14.02
CA LEU A 82 29.96 14.13 -12.93
C LEU A 82 30.73 12.99 -12.25
N ALA A 83 30.08 11.86 -11.97
CA ALA A 83 30.70 10.67 -11.38
C ALA A 83 31.87 10.17 -12.21
N LYS A 84 31.68 10.05 -13.54
CA LYS A 84 32.73 9.65 -14.48
C LYS A 84 33.92 10.62 -14.46
N LYS A 85 33.65 11.93 -14.45
CA LYS A 85 34.70 12.96 -14.40
C LYS A 85 35.49 12.94 -13.08
N LEU A 86 34.81 12.68 -11.97
CA LEU A 86 35.45 12.60 -10.65
C LEU A 86 36.29 11.33 -10.48
N LEU A 87 35.78 10.19 -10.96
CA LEU A 87 36.50 8.92 -11.00
C LEU A 87 37.74 8.96 -11.90
N ALA A 88 37.72 9.80 -12.93
CA ALA A 88 38.87 10.04 -13.81
C ALA A 88 39.85 11.09 -13.26
N SER A 89 39.58 11.69 -12.10
CA SER A 89 40.45 12.70 -11.49
C SER A 89 41.44 12.09 -10.51
N ASP A 90 42.62 12.69 -10.38
CA ASP A 90 43.64 12.31 -9.39
C ASP A 90 43.29 12.72 -7.94
N LYS A 91 42.03 13.09 -7.67
CA LYS A 91 41.60 13.51 -6.34
C LYS A 91 41.57 12.33 -5.35
N PRO A 92 41.81 12.59 -4.06
CA PRO A 92 41.57 11.61 -3.01
C PRO A 92 40.14 11.05 -3.06
N THR A 93 39.99 9.75 -2.82
CA THR A 93 38.71 9.04 -2.93
C THR A 93 37.64 9.61 -2.00
N GLU A 94 38.02 10.13 -0.83
CA GLU A 94 37.11 10.77 0.13
C GLU A 94 36.52 12.08 -0.42
N ASP A 95 37.32 12.90 -1.12
CA ASP A 95 36.84 14.13 -1.77
C ASP A 95 35.92 13.81 -2.96
N VAL A 96 36.25 12.76 -3.73
CA VAL A 96 35.43 12.25 -4.82
C VAL A 96 34.08 11.74 -4.30
N LEU A 97 34.07 10.99 -3.20
CA LEU A 97 32.86 10.47 -2.56
C LEU A 97 32.01 11.59 -1.97
N LEU A 98 32.61 12.60 -1.36
CA LEU A 98 31.89 13.75 -0.82
C LEU A 98 31.23 14.57 -1.95
N GLU A 99 31.96 14.85 -3.03
CA GLU A 99 31.41 15.53 -4.21
C GLU A 99 30.31 14.71 -4.89
N LEU A 100 30.45 13.39 -4.95
CA LEU A 100 29.46 12.48 -5.51
C LEU A 100 28.20 12.40 -4.62
N LEU A 101 28.35 12.28 -3.30
CA LEU A 101 27.24 12.26 -2.35
C LEU A 101 26.45 13.57 -2.39
N LEU A 102 27.14 14.71 -2.44
CA LEU A 102 26.50 16.02 -2.64
C LEU A 102 25.78 16.10 -3.99
N ALA A 103 26.29 15.43 -5.03
CA ALA A 103 25.65 15.38 -6.34
C ALA A 103 24.48 14.41 -6.46
N ILE A 104 24.47 13.31 -5.70
CA ILE A 104 23.37 12.35 -5.67
C ILE A 104 22.22 12.88 -4.81
N TYR A 105 22.53 13.52 -3.67
CA TYR A 105 21.52 14.24 -2.88
C TYR A 105 20.90 15.42 -3.65
N ARG A 106 21.57 15.94 -4.70
CA ARG A 106 20.98 16.89 -5.67
C ARG A 106 19.98 16.25 -6.65
N ALA A 107 19.91 14.93 -6.78
CA ALA A 107 19.14 14.24 -7.83
C ALA A 107 17.79 13.65 -7.37
N TRP A 108 17.46 13.76 -6.08
CA TRP A 108 16.22 13.29 -5.46
C TRP A 108 15.36 14.45 -4.97
#